data_AF-A8M8H7-F1
#
_entry.id   AF-A8M8H7-F1
#
_cell.length_a   1.000
_cell.length_b   1.000
_cell.length_c   1.000
_cell.angle_alpha   90.00
_cell.angle_beta   90.00
_cell.angle_gamma   90.00
#
_symmetry.space_group_name_H-M   'P 1'
#
loop_
_entity.id
_entity.type
_entity.pdbx_description
1 polymer ?
#
loop_
_entity_poly.entity_id
_entity_poly.type
_entity_poly.pdbx_seq_one_letter_code
_entity_poly.pdbx_strand_id
1 'polypeptide(L)'
;MNRIPIQDRGPGRQHTPPVPSRPTHEPEPVHEPQAAHEPVATAWVDYLAAARQLDGIRRGAATAAGEQARAVQIAREELATVRARLAGQEARLRASGVPPISLVPTPPELSAASRSMASGPATVLAALRVAAGRVDAADTALATRRMINTAGWPVVARNLLGYAPLALLMPFVQLVLLAVTGPSPLSAAALVVGLAMPAAAFAAGWWWVGRLAGPDASGQPDRTPRLGVLVCLVPAVLASTVLLLALLG
;
A
#
# COMPACT_ATOMS: atom_id res chain seq x y z
N MET A 1 -34.22 -16.94 25.41
CA MET A 1 -35.09 -18.00 25.97
C MET A 1 -34.21 -19.08 26.59
N ASN A 2 -34.47 -19.39 27.85
CA ASN A 2 -33.69 -20.25 28.74
C ASN A 2 -34.49 -21.53 29.02
N ARG A 3 -33.93 -22.73 28.84
CA ARG A 3 -34.43 -23.98 29.46
C ARG A 3 -33.30 -24.99 29.64
N ILE A 4 -32.99 -25.25 30.90
CA ILE A 4 -32.24 -26.41 31.40
C ILE A 4 -33.27 -27.52 31.68
N PRO A 5 -33.04 -28.79 31.32
CA PRO A 5 -33.81 -29.89 31.86
C PRO A 5 -33.14 -30.46 33.11
N ILE A 6 -33.89 -30.43 34.22
CA ILE A 6 -33.71 -31.25 35.42
C ILE A 6 -34.22 -32.66 35.07
N GLN A 7 -33.44 -33.70 35.37
CA GLN A 7 -33.91 -35.08 35.28
C GLN A 7 -33.86 -35.77 36.64
N ASP A 8 -34.91 -36.56 36.82
CA ASP A 8 -35.62 -36.87 38.05
C ASP A 8 -35.14 -38.18 38.70
N ARG A 9 -35.31 -38.26 40.01
CA ARG A 9 -34.82 -39.32 40.90
C ARG A 9 -35.97 -40.29 41.18
N GLY A 10 -35.97 -41.47 40.56
CA GLY A 10 -36.99 -42.50 40.81
C GLY A 10 -36.68 -43.38 42.01
N PRO A 11 -37.63 -43.63 42.94
CA PRO A 11 -37.55 -44.71 43.92
C PRO A 11 -38.54 -45.84 43.57
N GLY A 12 -38.18 -47.08 43.94
CA GLY A 12 -39.17 -48.14 44.13
C GLY A 12 -38.74 -49.51 43.60
N ARG A 13 -38.23 -50.36 44.50
CA ARG A 13 -38.46 -51.81 44.42
C ARG A 13 -38.81 -52.36 45.80
N GLN A 14 -39.70 -53.34 45.73
CA GLN A 14 -40.71 -53.72 46.71
C GLN A 14 -40.19 -54.72 47.75
N HIS A 15 -40.84 -54.68 48.91
CA HIS A 15 -40.76 -55.65 49.99
C HIS A 15 -41.39 -57.00 49.63
N THR A 16 -40.77 -58.09 50.10
CA THR A 16 -41.43 -59.39 50.34
C THR A 16 -40.90 -59.95 51.68
N PRO A 17 -41.75 -60.43 52.61
CA PRO A 17 -41.32 -61.08 53.86
C PRO A 17 -41.65 -62.60 53.83
N PRO A 18 -41.47 -63.39 54.91
CA PRO A 18 -40.34 -64.32 55.04
C PRO A 18 -40.75 -65.78 55.32
N VAL A 19 -39.82 -66.75 55.21
CA VAL A 19 -39.95 -68.08 55.85
C VAL A 19 -38.56 -68.58 56.33
N PRO A 20 -38.42 -69.21 57.52
CA PRO A 20 -37.15 -69.32 58.25
C PRO A 20 -36.50 -70.71 58.15
N SER A 21 -35.17 -70.78 58.35
CA SER A 21 -34.45 -72.01 58.72
C SER A 21 -33.12 -71.69 59.45
N ARG A 22 -33.15 -71.95 60.77
CA ARG A 22 -32.15 -72.55 61.68
C ARG A 22 -30.64 -72.22 61.57
N PRO A 23 -29.93 -72.01 62.71
CA PRO A 23 -28.59 -71.43 62.71
C PRO A 23 -27.53 -72.50 62.45
N THR A 24 -26.68 -72.22 61.46
CA THR A 24 -25.39 -72.89 61.30
C THR A 24 -24.33 -71.83 61.59
N HIS A 25 -23.57 -72.02 62.66
CA HIS A 25 -22.37 -71.22 62.93
C HIS A 25 -21.34 -71.52 61.85
N GLU A 26 -21.28 -70.63 60.86
CA GLU A 26 -20.21 -70.53 59.90
C GLU A 26 -19.25 -69.44 60.41
N PRO A 27 -17.92 -69.68 60.45
CA PRO A 27 -16.98 -68.69 60.94
C PRO A 27 -17.01 -67.47 60.02
N GLU A 28 -17.45 -66.36 60.59
CA GLU A 28 -17.51 -65.02 59.99
C GLU A 28 -16.15 -64.68 59.34
N PRO A 29 -16.05 -64.58 58.00
CA PRO A 29 -14.91 -63.90 57.42
C PRO A 29 -15.06 -62.44 57.83
N VAL A 30 -14.15 -61.98 58.66
CA VAL A 30 -13.96 -60.56 59.00
C VAL A 30 -13.98 -59.78 57.68
N HIS A 31 -15.15 -59.21 57.34
CA HIS A 31 -15.26 -58.27 56.25
C HIS A 31 -14.60 -57.00 56.75
N GLU A 32 -13.32 -56.87 56.43
CA GLU A 32 -12.57 -55.64 56.60
C GLU A 32 -13.37 -54.47 56.01
N PRO A 33 -13.35 -53.26 56.61
CA PRO A 33 -14.02 -52.06 56.10
C PRO A 33 -13.44 -51.53 54.75
N GLN A 34 -12.70 -52.37 54.03
CA GLN A 34 -11.91 -52.05 52.85
C GLN A 34 -12.76 -51.63 51.65
N ALA A 35 -13.97 -52.20 51.49
CA ALA A 35 -14.86 -51.91 50.36
C ALA A 35 -15.40 -50.46 50.33
N ALA A 36 -15.42 -49.76 51.47
CA ALA A 36 -15.87 -48.36 51.54
C ALA A 36 -14.73 -47.34 51.32
N HIS A 37 -13.46 -47.74 51.48
CA HIS A 37 -12.30 -46.88 51.26
C HIS A 37 -11.91 -46.77 49.78
N GLU A 38 -12.16 -47.83 49.00
CA GLU A 38 -11.92 -47.88 47.55
C GLU A 38 -12.65 -46.78 46.75
N PRO A 39 -13.98 -46.57 46.91
CA PRO A 39 -14.70 -45.56 46.13
C PRO A 39 -14.26 -44.12 46.44
N VAL A 40 -13.85 -43.85 47.69
CA VAL A 40 -13.32 -42.54 48.09
C VAL A 40 -11.94 -42.30 47.49
N ALA A 41 -11.09 -43.34 47.44
CA ALA A 41 -9.78 -43.26 46.80
C ALA A 41 -9.90 -42.98 45.29
N THR A 42 -10.82 -43.67 44.61
CA THR A 42 -11.09 -43.42 43.18
C THR A 42 -11.60 -42.00 42.94
N ALA A 43 -12.59 -41.54 43.72
CA ALA A 43 -13.13 -40.18 43.60
C ALA A 43 -12.06 -39.09 43.83
N TRP A 44 -11.13 -39.32 44.75
CA TRP A 44 -10.01 -38.41 44.99
C TRP A 44 -9.03 -38.35 43.82
N VAL A 45 -8.73 -39.49 43.19
CA VAL A 45 -7.87 -39.54 41.99
C VAL A 45 -8.53 -38.79 40.83
N ASP A 46 -9.83 -38.99 40.62
CA ASP A 46 -10.59 -38.30 39.57
C ASP A 46 -10.62 -36.78 39.80
N TYR A 47 -10.81 -36.36 41.05
CA TYR A 47 -10.72 -34.95 41.42
C TYR A 47 -9.34 -34.35 41.11
N LEU A 48 -8.25 -35.04 41.48
CA LEU A 48 -6.89 -34.56 41.18
C LEU A 48 -6.61 -34.52 39.68
N ALA A 49 -7.12 -35.48 38.92
CA ALA A 49 -7.02 -35.49 37.46
C ALA A 49 -7.76 -34.28 36.85
N ALA A 50 -9.00 -34.03 37.29
CA ALA A 50 -9.79 -32.87 36.86
C ALA A 50 -9.13 -31.55 37.25
N ALA A 51 -8.54 -31.45 38.45
CA ALA A 51 -7.82 -30.27 38.90
C ALA A 51 -6.58 -29.98 38.05
N ARG A 52 -5.80 -31.02 37.68
CA ARG A 52 -4.65 -30.87 36.76
C ARG A 52 -5.10 -30.46 35.36
N GLN A 53 -6.21 -31.01 34.88
CA GLN A 53 -6.78 -30.62 33.59
C GLN A 53 -7.21 -29.14 33.60
N LEU A 54 -7.87 -28.69 34.66
CA LEU A 54 -8.27 -27.29 34.81
C LEU A 54 -7.06 -26.36 34.86
N ASP A 55 -6.01 -26.73 35.59
CA ASP A 55 -4.77 -25.95 35.62
C ASP A 55 -4.09 -25.90 34.25
N GLY A 56 -4.09 -27.01 33.50
CA GLY A 56 -3.66 -27.06 32.11
C GLY A 56 -4.43 -26.09 31.21
N ILE A 57 -5.77 -26.07 31.31
CA ILE A 57 -6.64 -25.15 30.58
C ILE A 57 -6.35 -23.70 30.97
N ARG A 58 -6.19 -23.40 32.27
CA ARG A 58 -5.90 -22.05 32.76
C ARG A 58 -4.57 -21.54 32.23
N ARG A 59 -3.52 -22.36 32.25
CA ARG A 59 -2.21 -22.01 31.68
C ARG A 59 -2.30 -21.80 30.16
N GLY A 60 -2.99 -22.69 29.45
CA GLY A 60 -3.22 -22.56 28.01
C GLY A 60 -3.94 -21.25 27.65
N ALA A 61 -5.01 -20.91 28.38
CA ALA A 61 -5.74 -19.66 28.22
C ALA A 61 -4.87 -18.44 28.51
N ALA A 62 -4.04 -18.49 29.57
CA ALA A 62 -3.11 -17.40 29.90
C ALA A 62 -2.06 -17.18 28.80
N THR A 63 -1.49 -18.26 28.24
CA THR A 63 -0.55 -18.18 27.11
C THR A 63 -1.21 -17.59 25.87
N ALA A 64 -2.40 -18.07 25.50
CA ALA A 64 -3.14 -17.56 24.33
C ALA A 64 -3.51 -16.07 24.49
N ALA A 65 -3.95 -15.65 25.68
CA ALA A 65 -4.22 -14.25 25.98
C ALA A 65 -2.95 -13.38 25.87
N GLY A 66 -1.81 -13.90 26.31
CA GLY A 66 -0.51 -13.23 26.17
C GLY A 66 -0.09 -13.05 24.71
N GLU A 67 -0.28 -14.06 23.87
CA GLU A 67 -0.02 -13.98 22.42
C GLU A 67 -0.93 -12.97 21.73
N GLN A 68 -2.23 -12.98 22.05
CA GLN A 68 -3.18 -11.99 21.54
C GLN A 68 -2.80 -10.57 21.96
N ALA A 69 -2.42 -10.36 23.22
CA ALA A 69 -1.99 -9.06 23.72
C ALA A 69 -0.75 -8.55 22.97
N ARG A 70 0.25 -9.42 22.73
CA ARG A 70 1.44 -9.08 21.93
C ARG A 70 1.06 -8.73 20.49
N ALA A 71 0.22 -9.55 19.84
CA ALA A 71 -0.24 -9.30 18.49
C ALA A 71 -0.97 -7.94 18.36
N VAL A 72 -1.79 -7.57 19.34
CA VAL A 72 -2.47 -6.26 19.38
C VAL A 72 -1.49 -5.12 19.55
N GLN A 73 -0.45 -5.25 20.38
CA GLN A 73 0.55 -4.19 20.54
C GLN A 73 1.34 -3.97 19.24
N ILE A 74 1.80 -5.06 18.61
CA ILE A 74 2.48 -4.97 17.30
C ILE A 74 1.55 -4.33 16.27
N ALA A 75 0.28 -4.72 16.22
CA ALA A 75 -0.69 -4.11 15.31
C ALA A 75 -0.88 -2.61 15.56
N ARG A 76 -0.83 -2.14 16.81
CA ARG A 76 -0.92 -0.71 17.13
C ARG A 76 0.32 0.06 16.66
N GLU A 77 1.51 -0.50 16.85
CA GLU A 77 2.77 0.09 16.39
C GLU A 77 2.82 0.19 14.86
N GLU A 78 2.43 -0.87 14.17
CA GLU A 78 2.31 -0.90 12.70
C GLU A 78 1.29 0.14 12.20
N LEU A 79 0.11 0.22 12.84
CA LEU A 79 -0.90 1.21 12.48
C LEU A 79 -0.41 2.66 12.69
N ALA A 80 0.29 2.93 13.79
CA ALA A 80 0.88 4.24 14.03
C ALA A 80 1.90 4.61 12.95
N THR A 81 2.74 3.65 12.55
CA THR A 81 3.73 3.80 11.49
C THR A 81 3.07 4.09 10.13
N VAL A 82 2.06 3.29 9.76
CA VAL A 82 1.30 3.49 8.51
C VAL A 82 0.61 4.86 8.48
N ARG A 83 0.01 5.30 9.58
CA ARG A 83 -0.63 6.63 9.68
C ARG A 83 0.37 7.77 9.52
N ALA A 84 1.53 7.67 10.17
CA ALA A 84 2.58 8.69 10.04
C ALA A 84 3.07 8.80 8.59
N ARG A 85 3.28 7.67 7.91
CA ARG A 85 3.67 7.65 6.49
C ARG A 85 2.60 8.25 5.57
N LEU A 86 1.34 7.87 5.76
CA LEU A 86 0.21 8.42 5.00
C LEU A 86 0.08 9.94 5.17
N ALA A 87 0.21 10.46 6.39
CA ALA A 87 0.18 11.90 6.63
C ALA A 87 1.34 12.63 5.92
N GLY A 88 2.53 12.03 5.89
CA GLY A 88 3.66 12.52 5.12
C GLY A 88 3.41 12.51 3.61
N GLN A 89 2.79 11.46 3.07
CA GLN A 89 2.39 11.38 1.66
C GLN A 89 1.37 12.45 1.31
N GLU A 90 0.35 12.64 2.14
CA GLU A 90 -0.69 13.65 1.92
C GLU A 90 -0.09 15.07 1.90
N ALA A 91 0.82 15.37 2.82
CA ALA A 91 1.54 16.65 2.83
C ALA A 91 2.36 16.87 1.53
N ARG A 92 3.04 15.83 1.04
CA ARG A 92 3.79 15.89 -0.23
C ARG A 92 2.88 16.08 -1.44
N LEU A 93 1.72 15.40 -1.46
CA LEU A 93 0.75 15.54 -2.54
C LEU A 93 0.14 16.95 -2.57
N ARG A 94 -0.21 17.51 -1.40
CA ARG A 94 -0.65 18.91 -1.28
C ARG A 94 0.41 19.90 -1.74
N ALA A 95 1.66 19.70 -1.33
CA ALA A 95 2.77 20.54 -1.79
C ALA A 95 3.00 20.44 -3.32
N SER A 96 2.57 19.33 -3.94
CA SER A 96 2.64 19.12 -5.40
C SER A 96 1.39 19.63 -6.14
N GLY A 97 0.48 20.33 -5.45
CA GLY A 97 -0.73 20.92 -6.05
C GLY A 97 -1.86 19.92 -6.34
N VAL A 98 -1.80 18.69 -5.79
CA VAL A 98 -2.91 17.74 -5.92
C VAL A 98 -4.09 18.25 -5.07
N PRO A 99 -5.28 18.44 -5.66
CA PRO A 99 -6.46 18.85 -4.89
C PRO A 99 -6.74 17.88 -3.74
N PRO A 100 -7.24 18.37 -2.59
CA PRO A 100 -7.60 17.48 -1.49
C PRO A 100 -8.72 16.54 -1.93
N ILE A 101 -8.43 15.25 -2.00
CA ILE A 101 -9.41 14.19 -2.24
C ILE A 101 -9.90 13.72 -0.87
N SER A 102 -11.22 13.61 -0.70
CA SER A 102 -11.78 13.00 0.52
C SER A 102 -11.41 11.52 0.56
N LEU A 103 -10.60 11.13 1.53
CA LEU A 103 -10.20 9.73 1.77
C LEU A 103 -11.04 9.10 2.90
N VAL A 104 -12.26 9.59 3.13
CA VAL A 104 -13.16 9.04 4.14
C VAL A 104 -13.71 7.71 3.64
N PRO A 105 -13.49 6.59 4.37
CA PRO A 105 -14.00 5.28 3.97
C PRO A 105 -15.52 5.30 3.85
N THR A 106 -16.04 4.66 2.81
CA THR A 106 -17.49 4.57 2.64
C THR A 106 -18.11 3.57 3.63
N PRO A 107 -19.40 3.70 4.01
CA PRO A 107 -20.06 2.72 4.87
C PRO A 107 -19.91 1.24 4.44
N PRO A 108 -20.03 0.88 3.14
CA PRO A 108 -19.79 -0.51 2.73
C PRO A 108 -18.34 -0.95 2.93
N GLU A 109 -17.35 -0.07 2.72
CA GLU A 109 -15.93 -0.39 2.98
C GLU A 109 -15.68 -0.67 4.47
N LEU A 110 -16.28 0.13 5.37
CA LEU A 110 -16.20 -0.11 6.82
C LEU A 110 -16.81 -1.46 7.20
N SER A 111 -17.94 -1.82 6.60
CA SER A 111 -18.60 -3.11 6.84
C SER A 111 -17.80 -4.32 6.31
N ALA A 112 -17.04 -4.14 5.22
CA ALA A 112 -16.16 -5.17 4.69
C ALA A 112 -14.91 -5.32 5.57
N ALA A 113 -14.33 -4.19 6.00
CA ALA A 113 -13.20 -4.18 6.92
C ALA A 113 -13.56 -4.82 8.27
N SER A 114 -14.72 -4.49 8.85
CA SER A 114 -15.15 -5.07 10.13
C SER A 114 -15.32 -6.60 10.04
N ARG A 115 -15.91 -7.10 8.96
CA ARG A 115 -16.01 -8.55 8.69
C ARG A 115 -14.63 -9.20 8.54
N SER A 116 -13.71 -8.56 7.82
CA SER A 116 -12.34 -9.07 7.64
C SER A 116 -11.53 -9.08 8.94
N MET A 117 -11.82 -8.19 9.89
CA MET A 117 -11.13 -8.11 11.17
C MET A 117 -11.76 -9.00 12.25
N ALA A 118 -12.96 -9.52 12.02
CA ALA A 118 -13.68 -10.35 12.98
C ALA A 118 -12.97 -11.67 13.32
N SER A 119 -12.05 -12.13 12.47
CA SER A 119 -11.23 -13.34 12.69
C SER A 119 -10.10 -13.15 13.71
N GLY A 120 -9.87 -11.94 14.21
CA GLY A 120 -8.97 -11.69 15.34
C GLY A 120 -7.71 -10.86 15.01
N PRO A 121 -6.87 -10.61 16.03
CA PRO A 121 -5.77 -9.64 15.95
C PRO A 121 -4.66 -10.04 14.96
N ALA A 122 -4.43 -11.33 14.74
CA ALA A 122 -3.46 -11.80 13.76
C ALA A 122 -3.87 -11.41 12.33
N THR A 123 -5.16 -11.46 12.00
CA THR A 123 -5.67 -11.04 10.69
C THR A 123 -5.56 -9.53 10.51
N VAL A 124 -5.84 -8.76 11.56
CA VAL A 124 -5.63 -7.29 11.55
C VAL A 124 -4.17 -6.96 11.28
N LEU A 125 -3.23 -7.63 11.97
CA LEU A 125 -1.80 -7.43 11.76
C LEU A 125 -1.36 -7.78 10.33
N ALA A 126 -1.86 -8.89 9.78
CA ALA A 126 -1.58 -9.27 8.39
C ALA A 126 -2.09 -8.19 7.40
N ALA A 127 -3.30 -7.68 7.60
CA ALA A 127 -3.85 -6.61 6.77
C ALA A 127 -3.03 -5.30 6.87
N LEU A 128 -2.54 -4.96 8.07
CA LEU A 128 -1.66 -3.79 8.27
C LEU A 128 -0.32 -3.94 7.55
N ARG A 129 0.29 -5.13 7.56
CA ARG A 129 1.53 -5.39 6.79
C ARG A 129 1.33 -5.23 5.29
N VAL A 130 0.19 -5.71 4.78
CA VAL A 130 -0.16 -5.50 3.36
C VAL A 130 -0.37 -4.01 3.08
N ALA A 131 -1.02 -3.27 3.97
CA ALA A 131 -1.18 -1.82 3.84
C ALA A 131 0.17 -1.09 3.86
N ALA A 132 1.10 -1.47 4.76
CA ALA A 132 2.44 -0.92 4.83
C ALA A 132 3.20 -1.14 3.51
N GLY A 133 3.16 -2.36 2.95
CA GLY A 133 3.76 -2.64 1.65
C GLY A 133 3.19 -1.79 0.50
N ARG A 134 1.88 -1.49 0.51
CA ARG A 134 1.28 -0.57 -0.47
C ARG A 134 1.74 0.87 -0.28
N VAL A 135 1.85 1.33 0.96
CA VAL A 135 2.37 2.67 1.27
C VAL A 135 3.81 2.82 0.81
N ASP A 136 4.64 1.79 0.99
CA ASP A 136 6.04 1.77 0.53
C ASP A 136 6.15 1.77 -1.00
N ALA A 137 5.31 0.97 -1.67
CA ALA A 137 5.21 0.99 -3.13
C ALA A 137 4.76 2.38 -3.65
N ALA A 138 3.82 3.04 -2.96
CA ALA A 138 3.41 4.39 -3.31
C ALA A 138 4.52 5.43 -3.06
N ASP A 139 5.28 5.31 -1.96
CA ASP A 139 6.41 6.21 -1.66
C ASP A 139 7.55 6.08 -2.66
N THR A 140 7.88 4.84 -3.06
CA THR A 140 8.85 4.60 -4.13
C THR A 140 8.37 5.18 -5.46
N ALA A 141 7.10 4.98 -5.84
CA ALA A 141 6.54 5.59 -7.04
C ALA A 141 6.57 7.14 -7.00
N LEU A 142 6.25 7.74 -5.85
CA LEU A 142 6.36 9.19 -5.64
C LEU A 142 7.80 9.68 -5.73
N ALA A 143 8.76 8.94 -5.18
CA ALA A 143 10.19 9.27 -5.26
C ALA A 143 10.71 9.20 -6.71
N THR A 144 10.34 8.16 -7.46
CA THR A 144 10.68 8.05 -8.90
C THR A 144 10.06 9.19 -9.70
N ARG A 145 8.79 9.54 -9.44
CA ARG A 145 8.14 10.66 -10.12
C ARG A 145 8.74 12.01 -9.73
N ARG A 146 9.23 12.17 -8.50
CA ARG A 146 9.96 13.36 -8.04
C ARG A 146 11.26 13.58 -8.82
N MET A 147 11.99 12.53 -9.18
CA MET A 147 13.17 12.66 -10.05
C MET A 147 12.83 13.25 -11.43
N ILE A 148 11.59 13.03 -11.90
CA ILE A 148 11.09 13.52 -13.19
C ILE A 148 10.24 14.80 -13.01
N ASN A 149 10.13 15.34 -11.79
CA ASN A 149 9.21 16.43 -11.49
C ASN A 149 9.70 17.78 -12.05
N THR A 150 9.29 18.06 -13.29
CA THR A 150 9.46 19.34 -13.98
C THR A 150 8.58 20.45 -13.41
N ALA A 151 7.66 20.17 -12.47
CA ALA A 151 6.82 21.19 -11.86
C ALA A 151 7.58 22.09 -10.87
N GLY A 152 8.69 21.62 -10.30
CA GLY A 152 9.58 22.43 -9.46
C GLY A 152 10.64 23.20 -10.25
N TRP A 153 10.71 23.02 -11.57
CA TRP A 153 11.69 23.71 -12.40
C TRP A 153 11.22 25.15 -12.66
N PRO A 154 12.15 26.12 -12.73
CA PRO A 154 11.83 27.44 -13.24
C PRO A 154 11.14 27.31 -14.59
N VAL A 155 10.08 28.10 -14.81
CA VAL A 155 9.27 28.11 -16.04
C VAL A 155 10.17 28.20 -17.28
N VAL A 156 11.21 29.03 -17.19
CA VAL A 156 12.26 29.20 -18.20
C VAL A 156 12.96 27.88 -18.53
N ALA A 157 13.41 27.12 -17.52
CA ALA A 157 14.14 25.86 -17.72
C ALA A 157 13.24 24.78 -18.36
N ARG A 158 11.97 24.70 -17.92
CA ARG A 158 10.99 23.76 -18.50
C ARG A 158 10.68 24.09 -19.96
N ASN A 159 10.51 25.37 -20.27
CA ASN A 159 10.23 25.81 -21.63
C ASN A 159 11.47 25.67 -22.54
N LEU A 160 12.67 25.95 -22.02
CA LEU A 160 13.93 25.74 -22.74
C LEU A 160 14.11 24.27 -23.15
N LEU A 161 13.79 23.32 -22.28
CA LEU A 161 13.88 21.89 -22.58
C LEU A 161 12.92 21.45 -23.70
N GLY A 162 11.77 22.13 -23.82
CA GLY A 162 10.80 21.87 -24.90
C GLY A 162 11.21 22.48 -26.25
N TYR A 163 11.74 23.71 -26.25
CA TYR A 163 12.08 24.42 -27.49
C TYR A 163 13.49 24.09 -28.01
N ALA A 164 14.49 23.95 -27.12
CA ALA A 164 15.90 23.91 -27.51
C ALA A 164 16.33 22.67 -28.32
N PRO A 165 15.90 21.44 -28.00
CA PRO A 165 16.38 20.26 -28.73
C PRO A 165 16.03 20.31 -30.21
N LEU A 166 14.77 20.67 -30.52
CA LEU A 166 14.30 20.76 -31.91
C LEU A 166 14.81 22.02 -32.61
N ALA A 167 14.94 23.14 -31.89
CA ALA A 167 15.52 24.38 -32.42
C ALA A 167 17.01 24.24 -32.79
N LEU A 168 17.77 23.37 -32.11
CA LEU A 168 19.19 23.16 -32.36
C LEU A 168 19.47 22.04 -33.37
N LEU A 169 18.61 21.02 -33.44
CA LEU A 169 18.82 19.87 -34.33
C LEU A 169 18.91 20.28 -35.81
N MET A 170 18.01 21.14 -36.27
CA MET A 170 17.95 21.53 -37.68
C MET A 170 19.13 22.41 -38.15
N PRO A 171 19.49 23.52 -37.47
CA PRO A 171 20.68 24.28 -37.84
C PRO A 171 21.95 23.45 -37.74
N PHE A 172 22.01 22.50 -36.79
CA PHE A 172 23.13 21.55 -36.72
C PHE A 172 23.22 20.68 -37.98
N VAL A 173 22.10 20.12 -38.46
CA VAL A 173 22.06 19.34 -39.72
C VAL A 173 22.54 20.20 -40.90
N GLN A 174 22.12 21.46 -41.00
CA GLN A 174 22.57 22.37 -42.07
C GLN A 174 24.08 22.62 -42.04
N LEU A 175 24.66 22.82 -40.85
CA LEU A 175 26.10 23.01 -40.68
C LEU A 175 26.88 21.74 -41.04
N VAL A 176 26.37 20.56 -40.70
CA VAL A 176 26.97 19.28 -41.10
C VAL A 176 26.90 19.10 -42.61
N LEU A 177 25.77 19.39 -43.25
CA LEU A 177 25.62 19.35 -44.71
C LEU A 177 26.61 20.30 -45.41
N LEU A 178 26.74 21.53 -44.91
CA LEU A 178 27.72 22.48 -45.43
C LEU A 178 29.15 21.96 -45.27
N ALA A 179 29.50 21.41 -44.10
CA ALA A 179 30.84 20.88 -43.83
C ALA A 179 31.19 19.68 -44.73
N VAL A 180 30.21 18.83 -45.04
CA VAL A 180 30.41 17.62 -45.87
C VAL A 180 30.38 17.91 -47.36
N THR A 181 29.46 18.77 -47.81
CA THR A 181 29.20 19.01 -49.25
C THR A 181 29.87 20.27 -49.80
N GLY A 182 30.34 21.16 -48.93
CA GLY A 182 30.85 22.47 -49.31
C GLY A 182 29.76 23.41 -49.87
N PRO A 183 30.18 24.56 -50.43
CA PRO A 183 29.28 25.48 -51.12
C PRO A 183 28.73 24.80 -52.39
N SER A 184 27.48 24.35 -52.33
CA SER A 184 26.87 23.54 -53.38
C SER A 184 25.38 23.87 -53.55
N PRO A 185 24.74 23.48 -54.68
CA PRO A 185 23.30 23.61 -54.86
C PRO A 185 22.50 22.88 -53.77
N LEU A 186 23.06 21.81 -53.20
CA LEU A 186 22.52 21.10 -52.04
C LEU A 186 22.50 21.99 -50.79
N SER A 187 23.57 22.72 -50.52
CA SER A 187 23.65 23.72 -49.43
C SER A 187 22.68 24.89 -49.66
N ALA A 188 22.48 25.32 -50.91
CA ALA A 188 21.48 26.35 -51.26
C ALA A 188 20.03 25.87 -51.07
N ALA A 189 19.72 24.62 -51.47
CA ALA A 189 18.41 24.03 -51.21
C ALA A 189 18.15 23.86 -49.70
N ALA A 190 19.16 23.49 -48.92
CA ALA A 190 19.08 23.39 -47.46
C ALA A 190 18.80 24.75 -46.79
N LEU A 191 19.26 25.85 -47.37
CA LEU A 191 18.94 27.22 -46.92
C LEU A 191 17.44 27.54 -47.11
N VAL A 192 16.89 27.23 -48.29
CA VAL A 192 15.47 27.48 -48.62
C VAL A 192 14.54 26.65 -47.72
N VAL A 193 14.84 25.36 -47.55
CA VAL A 193 14.09 24.47 -46.63
C VAL A 193 14.26 24.92 -45.17
N GLY A 194 15.45 25.43 -44.84
CA GLY A 194 15.80 25.99 -43.55
C GLY A 194 14.93 27.15 -43.09
N LEU A 195 14.38 27.93 -44.02
CA LEU A 195 13.60 29.13 -43.70
C LEU A 195 12.26 28.82 -43.03
N ALA A 196 11.64 27.68 -43.38
CA ALA A 196 10.34 27.26 -42.84
C ALA A 196 10.46 26.50 -41.51
N MET A 197 11.64 25.96 -41.21
CA MET A 197 11.88 25.07 -40.07
C MET A 197 11.74 25.71 -38.68
N PRO A 198 12.12 26.98 -38.45
CA PRO A 198 11.96 27.62 -37.13
C PRO A 198 10.48 27.72 -36.72
N ALA A 199 9.59 27.93 -37.69
CA ALA A 199 8.15 27.97 -37.44
C ALA A 199 7.61 26.58 -37.06
N ALA A 200 8.08 25.52 -37.73
CA ALA A 200 7.72 24.14 -37.38
C ALA A 200 8.27 23.71 -36.01
N ALA A 201 9.52 24.06 -35.71
CA ALA A 201 10.14 23.81 -34.41
C ALA A 201 9.43 24.55 -33.28
N PHE A 202 9.04 25.80 -33.52
CA PHE A 202 8.22 26.58 -32.59
C PHE A 202 6.84 25.94 -32.36
N ALA A 203 6.15 25.53 -33.42
CA ALA A 203 4.83 24.91 -33.31
C ALA A 203 4.87 23.57 -32.54
N ALA A 204 5.87 22.73 -32.82
CA ALA A 204 6.07 21.47 -32.11
C ALA A 204 6.45 21.68 -30.64
N GLY A 205 7.38 22.61 -30.35
CA GLY A 205 7.75 22.99 -28.99
C GLY A 205 6.57 23.60 -28.22
N TRP A 206 5.74 24.41 -28.89
CA TRP A 206 4.53 25.01 -28.32
C TRP A 206 3.48 23.96 -27.96
N TRP A 207 3.27 22.97 -28.83
CA TRP A 207 2.37 21.85 -28.56
C TRP A 207 2.88 20.99 -27.39
N TRP A 208 4.18 20.71 -27.34
CA TRP A 208 4.82 19.93 -26.29
C TRP A 208 4.75 20.61 -24.91
N VAL A 209 5.11 21.91 -24.84
CA VAL A 209 5.00 22.73 -23.62
C VAL A 209 3.54 22.81 -23.17
N GLY A 210 2.60 22.95 -24.11
CA GLY A 210 1.17 22.98 -23.82
C GLY A 210 0.62 21.67 -23.22
N ARG A 211 1.30 20.54 -23.41
CA ARG A 211 0.91 19.24 -22.87
C ARG A 211 1.56 18.90 -21.54
N LEU A 212 2.75 19.45 -21.28
CA LEU A 212 3.55 19.15 -20.09
C LEU A 212 3.48 20.23 -19.01
N ALA A 213 3.22 21.48 -19.37
CA ALA A 213 2.95 22.53 -18.40
C ALA A 213 1.55 22.30 -17.83
N GLY A 214 1.47 21.87 -16.57
CA GLY A 214 0.21 21.85 -15.83
C GLY A 214 -0.42 23.24 -15.77
N PRO A 215 -1.74 23.32 -15.50
CA PRO A 215 -2.44 24.60 -15.39
C PRO A 215 -1.83 25.47 -14.28
N ASP A 216 -1.65 26.75 -14.55
CA ASP A 216 -1.27 27.75 -13.55
C ASP A 216 -2.46 28.08 -12.62
N ALA A 217 -2.27 29.04 -11.70
CA ALA A 217 -3.31 29.50 -10.77
C ALA A 217 -4.56 30.07 -11.46
N SER A 218 -4.47 30.40 -12.76
CA SER A 218 -5.58 30.86 -13.61
C SER A 218 -6.16 29.76 -14.50
N GLY A 219 -5.66 28.53 -14.40
CA GLY A 219 -6.08 27.39 -15.23
C GLY A 219 -5.41 27.35 -16.60
N GLN A 220 -4.49 28.26 -16.90
CA GLN A 220 -3.85 28.37 -18.22
C GLN A 220 -2.43 27.77 -18.19
N PRO A 221 -1.96 27.12 -19.25
CA PRO A 221 -0.59 26.61 -19.28
C PRO A 221 0.39 27.79 -19.31
N ASP A 222 1.36 27.81 -18.39
CA ASP A 222 2.38 28.86 -18.29
C ASP A 222 3.34 28.80 -19.49
N ARG A 223 2.93 29.45 -20.59
CA ARG A 223 3.62 29.47 -21.88
C ARG A 223 4.31 30.81 -22.06
N THR A 224 5.59 30.78 -22.45
CA THR A 224 6.37 31.97 -22.77
C THR A 224 6.61 32.08 -24.28
N PRO A 225 5.64 32.59 -25.08
CA PRO A 225 5.74 32.62 -26.55
C PRO A 225 6.97 33.40 -27.04
N ARG A 226 7.28 34.52 -26.37
CA ARG A 226 8.46 35.34 -26.71
C ARG A 226 9.77 34.56 -26.58
N LEU A 227 9.90 33.74 -25.54
CA LEU A 227 11.08 32.89 -25.33
C LEU A 227 11.14 31.78 -26.37
N GLY A 228 10.02 31.13 -26.69
CA GLY A 228 9.98 30.12 -27.75
C GLY A 228 10.41 30.68 -29.11
N VAL A 229 9.92 31.87 -29.48
CA VAL A 229 10.34 32.55 -30.72
C VAL A 229 11.84 32.83 -30.72
N LEU A 230 12.38 33.39 -29.63
CA LEU A 230 13.81 33.68 -29.53
C LEU A 230 14.67 32.42 -29.65
N VAL A 231 14.32 31.35 -28.92
CA VAL A 231 15.07 30.09 -28.92
C VAL A 231 15.03 29.40 -30.28
N CYS A 232 13.92 29.47 -31.00
CA CYS A 232 13.80 28.87 -32.34
C CYS A 232 14.45 29.73 -33.44
N LEU A 233 14.36 31.06 -33.35
CA LEU A 233 14.74 31.97 -34.42
C LEU A 233 16.23 32.34 -34.39
N VAL A 234 16.83 32.51 -33.20
CA VAL A 234 18.25 32.91 -33.07
C VAL A 234 19.20 31.88 -33.68
N PRO A 235 19.14 30.58 -33.36
CA PRO A 235 20.04 29.58 -33.96
C PRO A 235 19.86 29.44 -35.48
N ALA A 236 18.61 29.56 -35.95
CA ALA A 236 18.30 29.44 -37.36
C ALA A 236 18.83 30.61 -38.19
N VAL A 237 18.72 31.85 -37.69
CA VAL A 237 19.28 33.04 -38.34
C VAL A 237 20.81 32.95 -38.37
N LEU A 238 21.45 32.53 -37.27
CA LEU A 238 22.89 32.35 -37.23
C LEU A 238 23.36 31.31 -38.26
N ALA A 239 22.76 30.13 -38.29
CA ALA A 239 23.11 29.08 -39.25
C ALA A 239 22.88 29.53 -40.70
N SER A 240 21.76 30.20 -40.98
CA SER A 240 21.45 30.73 -42.32
C SER A 240 22.45 31.80 -42.76
N THR A 241 22.89 32.65 -41.82
CA THR A 241 23.90 33.70 -42.09
C THR A 241 25.25 33.08 -42.42
N VAL A 242 25.69 32.07 -41.65
CA VAL A 242 26.94 31.34 -41.93
C VAL A 242 26.89 30.66 -43.30
N LEU A 243 25.78 30.00 -43.60
CA LEU A 243 25.57 29.29 -44.87
C LEU A 243 25.56 30.26 -46.06
N LEU A 244 24.93 31.43 -45.90
CA LEU A 244 24.91 32.48 -46.92
C LEU A 244 26.30 33.08 -47.14
N LEU A 245 27.04 33.41 -46.07
CA LEU A 245 28.42 33.90 -46.19
C LEU A 245 29.33 32.88 -46.88
N ALA A 246 29.18 31.59 -46.57
CA ALA A 246 29.95 30.52 -47.20
C ALA A 246 29.60 30.27 -48.67
N LEU A 247 28.42 30.69 -49.13
CA LEU A 247 28.02 30.61 -50.55
C LEU A 247 28.45 31.84 -51.36
N LEU A 248 28.71 32.98 -50.71
CA LEU A 248 29.12 34.23 -51.35
C LEU A 248 30.65 34.48 -51.35
N GLY A 249 31.39 33.84 -50.45
CA GLY A 249 32.86 33.91 -50.38
C GLY A 249 33.54 32.77 -51.10
#